data_AF-A0A929W303-F1
#
_entry.id   AF-A0A929W303-F1
#
_cell.length_a   1.000
_cell.length_b   1.000
_cell.length_c   1.000
_cell.angle_alpha   90.00
_cell.angle_beta   90.00
_cell.angle_gamma   90.00
#
_symmetry.space_group_name_H-M   'P 1'
#
loop_
_entity.id
_entity.type
_entity.pdbx_description
1 polymer ?
#
loop_
_entity_poly.entity_id
_entity_poly.type
_entity_poly.pdbx_seq_one_letter_code
_entity_poly.pdbx_strand_id
1 'polypeptide(L)'
;MDQYTLFQHFQRCYSQKFLCFTGRSRRREFWGFALYYGLATLVAMLLLLGARFYILYANSSVMLYVMVMLWGVLQLFQVASLLPLLAVTTRRLHDVGRAGWWQLIAYIPALLLLAFYVWMTYGLSPLLLVVLVSGGATGVLWLGGILLALTLVGVITLLVFLGRRGEQTENKYGLNPELDAEEEQVEHSFSLN
;
A
#
# COMPACT_ATOMS: atom_id res chain seq x y z
N MET A 1 -27.73 1.87 -7.78
CA MET A 1 -26.35 1.92 -8.36
C MET A 1 -25.59 3.02 -7.65
N ASP A 2 -24.35 2.76 -7.20
CA ASP A 2 -23.52 3.73 -6.46
C ASP A 2 -23.42 5.09 -7.19
N GLN A 3 -23.79 6.18 -6.51
CA GLN A 3 -23.76 7.56 -7.03
C GLN A 3 -22.33 8.12 -7.19
N TYR A 4 -21.30 7.40 -6.73
CA TYR A 4 -19.92 7.90 -6.70
C TYR A 4 -19.04 7.26 -7.78
N THR A 5 -18.26 8.10 -8.45
CA THR A 5 -17.22 7.65 -9.39
C THR A 5 -15.99 7.11 -8.65
N LEU A 6 -15.19 6.25 -9.29
CA LEU A 6 -13.96 5.69 -8.70
C LEU A 6 -12.99 6.79 -8.22
N PHE A 7 -12.95 7.93 -8.91
CA PHE A 7 -12.14 9.09 -8.51
C PHE A 7 -12.68 9.77 -7.24
N GLN A 8 -14.00 9.87 -7.09
CA GLN A 8 -14.61 10.44 -5.89
C GLN A 8 -14.33 9.57 -4.65
N HIS A 9 -14.26 8.25 -4.80
CA HIS A 9 -13.82 7.36 -3.71
C HIS A 9 -12.37 7.65 -3.28
N PHE A 10 -11.47 7.91 -4.24
CA PHE A 10 -10.09 8.29 -3.96
C PHE A 10 -10.03 9.62 -3.19
N GLN A 11 -10.71 10.66 -3.67
CA GLN A 11 -10.72 11.97 -3.02
C GLN A 11 -11.31 11.90 -1.61
N ARG A 12 -12.42 11.15 -1.42
CA ARG A 12 -13.08 11.00 -0.12
C ARG A 12 -12.21 10.27 0.90
N CYS A 13 -11.40 9.31 0.46
CA CYS A 13 -10.42 8.66 1.34
C CYS A 13 -9.36 9.65 1.84
N TYR A 14 -8.88 10.54 0.97
CA TYR A 14 -7.90 11.56 1.35
C TYR A 14 -8.49 12.70 2.19
N SER A 15 -9.74 13.11 1.95
CA SER A 15 -10.33 14.28 2.61
C SER A 15 -11.14 13.96 3.86
N GLN A 16 -11.89 12.84 3.89
CA GLN A 16 -12.87 12.55 4.95
C GLN A 16 -12.50 11.33 5.79
N LYS A 17 -11.81 10.34 5.22
CA LYS A 17 -11.52 9.06 5.89
C LYS A 17 -10.03 8.81 6.13
N PHE A 18 -9.23 9.88 6.20
CA PHE A 18 -7.76 9.80 6.26
C PHE A 18 -7.23 8.97 7.45
N LEU A 19 -7.89 9.05 8.61
CA LEU A 19 -7.54 8.32 9.85
C LEU A 19 -8.69 7.46 10.40
N CYS A 20 -9.67 7.12 9.56
CA CYS A 20 -10.81 6.33 10.02
C CYS A 20 -10.54 4.84 9.84
N PHE A 21 -10.18 4.17 10.95
CA PHE A 21 -9.90 2.72 11.00
C PHE A 21 -11.15 1.87 11.29
N THR A 22 -12.26 2.52 11.66
CA THR A 22 -13.51 1.86 12.03
C THR A 22 -14.44 1.68 10.82
N GLY A 23 -15.37 0.74 10.95
CA GLY A 23 -16.33 0.42 9.90
C GLY A 23 -15.79 -0.49 8.80
N ARG A 24 -16.58 -0.61 7.73
CA ARG A 24 -16.35 -1.52 6.59
C ARG A 24 -16.16 -0.73 5.30
N SER A 25 -15.41 -1.29 4.35
CA SER A 25 -15.21 -0.69 3.02
C SER A 25 -15.61 -1.65 1.92
N ARG A 26 -16.33 -1.12 0.91
CA ARG A 26 -16.70 -1.89 -0.27
C ARG A 26 -15.49 -2.18 -1.14
N ARG A 27 -15.60 -3.24 -1.94
CA ARG A 27 -14.58 -3.66 -2.90
C ARG A 27 -14.22 -2.54 -3.89
N ARG A 28 -15.22 -1.82 -4.40
CA ARG A 28 -15.02 -0.72 -5.35
C ARG A 28 -14.27 0.46 -4.72
N GLU A 29 -14.52 0.78 -3.45
CA GLU A 29 -13.79 1.81 -2.70
C GLU A 29 -12.31 1.41 -2.51
N PHE A 30 -12.05 0.17 -2.10
CA PHE A 30 -10.69 -0.36 -1.93
C PHE A 30 -9.91 -0.41 -3.25
N TRP A 31 -10.45 -1.07 -4.28
CA TRP A 31 -9.75 -1.25 -5.56
C TRP A 31 -9.63 0.07 -6.35
N GLY A 32 -10.61 0.96 -6.22
CA GLY A 32 -10.53 2.31 -6.78
C GLY A 32 -9.37 3.10 -6.16
N PHE A 33 -9.27 3.11 -4.83
CA PHE A 33 -8.16 3.75 -4.13
C PHE A 33 -6.80 3.13 -4.53
N ALA A 34 -6.70 1.80 -4.52
CA ALA A 34 -5.47 1.09 -4.88
C ALA A 34 -5.03 1.37 -6.32
N LEU A 35 -5.97 1.45 -7.27
CA LEU A 35 -5.69 1.74 -8.67
C LEU A 35 -5.16 3.16 -8.85
N TYR A 36 -5.86 4.17 -8.32
CA TYR A 36 -5.41 5.58 -8.48
C TYR A 36 -4.11 5.85 -7.73
N TYR A 37 -3.93 5.28 -6.53
CA TYR A 37 -2.67 5.37 -5.80
C TYR A 37 -1.53 4.71 -6.57
N GLY A 38 -1.75 3.50 -7.11
CA GLY A 38 -0.79 2.79 -7.95
C GLY A 38 -0.44 3.55 -9.23
N LEU A 39 -1.43 4.16 -9.88
CA LEU A 39 -1.21 4.97 -11.08
C LEU A 39 -0.43 6.25 -10.78
N ALA A 40 -0.78 6.97 -9.71
CA ALA A 40 -0.08 8.18 -9.30
C ALA A 40 1.39 7.91 -8.96
N THR A 41 1.66 6.81 -8.24
CA THR A 41 3.02 6.39 -7.90
C THR A 41 3.81 5.93 -9.13
N LEU A 42 3.19 5.21 -10.06
CA LEU A 42 3.83 4.80 -11.32
C LEU A 42 4.19 6.00 -12.20
N VAL A 43 3.28 6.95 -12.37
CA VAL A 43 3.54 8.18 -13.14
C VAL A 43 4.67 8.98 -12.50
N ALA A 44 4.65 9.16 -11.17
CA ALA A 44 5.72 9.85 -10.46
C ALA A 44 7.09 9.16 -10.66
N MET A 45 7.13 7.82 -10.59
CA MET A 45 8.36 7.05 -10.81
C MET A 45 8.91 7.20 -12.23
N LEU A 46 8.05 7.15 -13.26
CA LEU A 46 8.47 7.31 -14.65
C LEU A 46 9.01 8.72 -14.92
N LEU A 47 8.34 9.75 -14.39
CA LEU A 47 8.80 11.14 -14.51
C LEU A 47 10.15 11.35 -13.84
N LEU A 48 10.34 10.79 -12.64
CA LEU A 48 11.63 10.85 -11.94
C LEU A 48 12.74 10.10 -12.69
N LEU A 49 12.42 8.95 -13.29
CA LEU A 49 13.38 8.18 -14.08
C LEU A 49 13.82 8.97 -15.33
N GLY A 50 12.87 9.56 -16.06
CA GLY A 50 13.17 10.41 -17.22
C GLY A 50 13.99 11.65 -16.82
N ALA A 51 13.63 12.31 -15.72
CA ALA A 51 14.38 13.45 -15.19
C ALA A 51 15.82 13.06 -14.80
N ARG A 52 16.02 11.90 -14.16
CA ARG A 52 17.35 11.37 -13.83
C ARG A 52 18.21 11.16 -15.09
N PHE A 53 17.64 10.55 -16.12
CA PHE A 53 18.35 10.31 -17.37
C PHE A 53 18.77 11.63 -18.04
N TYR A 54 17.86 12.61 -18.09
CA TYR A 54 18.15 13.93 -18.65
C TYR A 54 19.25 14.67 -17.89
N ILE A 55 19.23 14.64 -16.55
CA ILE A 55 20.23 15.32 -15.71
C ILE A 55 21.62 14.70 -15.89
N LEU A 56 21.71 13.36 -15.95
CA LEU A 56 22.96 12.66 -16.20
C LEU A 56 23.55 13.03 -17.58
N TYR A 57 22.68 13.19 -18.58
CA TYR A 57 23.09 13.64 -19.91
C TYR A 57 23.55 15.11 -19.92
N ALA A 58 22.79 16.00 -19.28
CA ALA A 58 23.09 17.43 -19.25
C ALA A 58 24.26 17.82 -18.32
N ASN A 59 24.66 16.93 -17.41
CA ASN A 59 25.78 17.09 -16.47
C ASN A 59 25.72 18.42 -15.67
N SER A 60 24.50 18.83 -15.29
CA SER A 60 24.26 20.07 -14.55
C SER A 60 24.06 19.80 -13.05
N SER A 61 24.95 20.36 -12.22
CA SER A 61 24.90 20.24 -10.77
C SER A 61 23.67 20.91 -10.17
N VAL A 62 23.23 22.05 -10.72
CA VAL A 62 22.01 22.75 -10.27
C VAL A 62 20.77 21.88 -10.44
N MET A 63 20.66 21.18 -11.56
CA MET A 63 19.51 20.30 -11.82
C MET A 63 19.50 19.07 -10.91
N LEU A 64 20.68 18.57 -10.53
CA LEU A 64 20.81 17.48 -9.56
C LEU A 64 20.23 17.88 -8.18
N TYR A 65 20.54 19.08 -7.68
CA TYR A 65 20.01 19.54 -6.39
C TYR A 65 18.48 19.68 -6.40
N VAL A 66 17.91 20.23 -7.47
CA VAL A 66 16.45 20.33 -7.64
C VAL A 66 15.82 18.93 -7.64
N MET A 67 16.44 17.96 -8.30
CA MET A 67 15.92 16.59 -8.37
C MET A 67 15.98 15.88 -7.02
N VAL A 68 17.05 16.05 -6.24
CA VAL A 68 17.15 15.51 -4.87
C VAL A 68 16.05 16.11 -3.97
N MET A 69 15.78 17.41 -4.09
CA MET A 69 14.72 18.08 -3.34
C MET A 69 13.33 17.52 -3.72
N LEU A 70 13.03 17.41 -5.02
CA LEU A 70 11.77 16.84 -5.51
C LEU A 70 11.58 15.39 -5.05
N TRP A 71 12.66 14.60 -5.04
CA TRP A 71 12.64 13.24 -4.53
C TRP A 71 12.29 13.20 -3.05
N GLY A 72 12.89 14.07 -2.23
CA GLY A 72 12.56 14.21 -0.81
C GLY A 72 11.08 14.52 -0.55
N VAL A 73 10.50 15.46 -1.31
CA VAL A 73 9.07 15.81 -1.21
C VAL A 73 8.17 14.61 -1.55
N LEU A 74 8.51 13.84 -2.59
CA LEU A 74 7.76 12.65 -2.97
C LEU A 74 7.84 11.54 -1.91
N GLN A 75 8.98 11.39 -1.23
CA GLN A 75 9.11 10.44 -0.12
C GLN A 75 8.23 10.84 1.05
N LEU A 76 8.17 12.13 1.39
CA LEU A 76 7.27 12.64 2.44
C LEU A 76 5.80 12.38 2.10
N PHE A 77 5.40 12.62 0.84
CA PHE A 77 4.05 12.31 0.39
C PHE A 77 3.74 10.81 0.52
N GLN A 78 4.64 9.93 0.09
CA GLN A 78 4.43 8.48 0.22
C GLN A 78 4.29 8.03 1.68
N VAL A 79 5.09 8.59 2.58
CA VAL A 79 4.97 8.31 4.02
C VAL A 79 3.64 8.80 4.58
N ALA A 80 3.19 9.99 4.19
CA ALA A 80 1.87 10.50 4.58
C ALA A 80 0.73 9.62 4.05
N SER A 81 0.87 9.11 2.82
CA SER A 81 -0.10 8.21 2.18
C SER A 81 -0.11 6.78 2.75
N LEU A 82 0.88 6.37 3.56
CA LEU A 82 0.84 5.08 4.24
C LEU A 82 -0.33 4.99 5.21
N LEU A 83 -0.67 6.09 5.90
CA LEU A 83 -1.76 6.13 6.87
C LEU A 83 -3.13 5.82 6.24
N PRO A 84 -3.58 6.51 5.17
CA PRO A 84 -4.84 6.16 4.52
C PRO A 84 -4.80 4.78 3.85
N LEU A 85 -3.65 4.31 3.37
CA LEU A 85 -3.50 2.95 2.83
C LEU A 85 -3.77 1.89 3.92
N LEU A 86 -3.19 2.06 5.10
CA LEU A 86 -3.45 1.20 6.25
C LEU A 86 -4.92 1.26 6.67
N ALA A 87 -5.50 2.46 6.76
CA ALA A 87 -6.89 2.66 7.17
C ALA A 87 -7.90 2.02 6.19
N VAL A 88 -7.68 2.12 4.88
CA VAL A 88 -8.55 1.51 3.87
C VAL A 88 -8.39 -0.01 3.88
N THR A 89 -7.17 -0.52 4.10
CA THR A 89 -6.87 -1.96 4.19
C THR A 89 -7.49 -2.58 5.45
N THR A 90 -7.45 -1.91 6.60
CA THR A 90 -8.09 -2.39 7.83
C THR A 90 -9.60 -2.48 7.67
N ARG A 91 -10.25 -1.46 7.09
CA ARG A 91 -11.71 -1.48 6.81
C ARG A 91 -12.09 -2.60 5.83
N ARG A 92 -11.22 -2.93 4.88
CA ARG A 92 -11.45 -4.05 3.95
C ARG A 92 -11.30 -5.40 4.66
N LEU A 93 -10.32 -5.54 5.55
CA LEU A 93 -10.15 -6.75 6.37
C LEU A 93 -11.35 -6.96 7.31
N HIS A 94 -11.87 -5.88 7.90
CA HIS A 94 -13.09 -5.92 8.71
C HIS A 94 -14.31 -6.40 7.91
N ASP A 95 -14.39 -6.04 6.63
CA ASP A 95 -15.47 -6.51 5.74
C ASP A 95 -15.42 -8.02 5.48
N VAL A 96 -14.25 -8.64 5.60
CA VAL A 96 -14.04 -10.10 5.47
C VAL A 96 -14.08 -10.79 6.84
N GLY A 97 -14.50 -10.09 7.91
CA GLY A 97 -14.58 -10.61 9.27
C GLY A 97 -13.22 -10.83 9.95
N ARG A 98 -12.14 -10.27 9.39
CA ARG A 98 -10.77 -10.38 9.93
C ARG A 98 -10.37 -9.11 10.66
N ALA A 99 -9.50 -9.24 11.66
CA ALA A 99 -8.93 -8.08 12.34
C ALA A 99 -7.97 -7.30 11.43
N GLY A 100 -7.92 -5.97 11.54
CA GLY A 100 -6.96 -5.14 10.79
C GLY A 100 -5.49 -5.54 10.99
N TRP A 101 -5.15 -6.16 12.12
CA TRP A 101 -3.82 -6.69 12.42
C TRP A 101 -3.29 -7.74 11.43
N TRP A 102 -4.17 -8.39 10.66
CA TRP A 102 -3.75 -9.35 9.63
C TRP A 102 -2.82 -8.73 8.57
N GLN A 103 -2.84 -7.40 8.41
CA GLN A 103 -1.91 -6.68 7.54
C GLN A 103 -0.43 -6.86 7.94
N LEU A 104 -0.15 -7.14 9.22
CA LEU A 104 1.21 -7.33 9.72
C LEU A 104 1.91 -8.56 9.13
N ILE A 105 1.16 -9.55 8.64
CA ILE A 105 1.74 -10.75 8.02
C ILE A 105 2.52 -10.41 6.75
N ALA A 106 2.18 -9.32 6.06
CA ALA A 106 3.01 -8.80 4.97
C ALA A 106 4.02 -7.75 5.44
N TYR A 107 3.61 -6.83 6.33
CA TYR A 107 4.48 -5.71 6.74
C TYR A 107 5.69 -6.14 7.58
N ILE A 108 5.54 -7.09 8.51
CA ILE A 108 6.65 -7.55 9.36
C ILE A 108 7.75 -8.19 8.52
N PRO A 109 7.47 -9.21 7.68
CA PRO A 109 8.50 -9.77 6.80
C PRO A 109 9.09 -8.72 5.85
N ALA A 110 8.30 -7.75 5.39
CA ALA A 110 8.77 -6.72 4.46
C ALA A 110 9.77 -5.76 5.13
N LEU A 111 9.51 -5.40 6.39
CA LEU A 111 10.45 -4.62 7.19
C LEU A 111 11.73 -5.40 7.50
N LEU A 112 11.64 -6.69 7.79
CA LEU A 112 12.82 -7.55 7.97
C LEU A 112 13.65 -7.66 6.69
N LEU A 113 12.99 -7.82 5.53
CA LEU A 113 13.65 -7.82 4.23
C LEU A 113 14.32 -6.48 3.92
N LEU A 114 13.65 -5.36 4.23
CA LEU A 114 14.22 -4.01 4.08
C LEU A 114 15.45 -3.82 4.98
N ALA A 115 15.36 -4.19 6.25
CA ALA A 115 16.47 -4.12 7.18
C ALA A 115 17.66 -4.98 6.73
N PHE A 116 17.38 -6.20 6.23
CA PHE A 116 18.38 -7.08 5.63
C PHE A 116 19.05 -6.44 4.41
N TYR A 117 18.29 -5.81 3.52
CA TYR A 117 18.83 -5.11 2.34
C TYR A 117 19.70 -3.91 2.72
N VAL A 118 19.25 -3.11 3.69
CA VAL A 118 20.03 -1.97 4.22
C VAL A 118 21.32 -2.47 4.86
N TRP A 119 21.26 -3.55 5.64
CA TRP A 119 22.44 -4.20 6.21
C TRP A 119 23.39 -4.74 5.12
N MET A 120 22.86 -5.34 4.06
CA MET A 120 23.68 -5.78 2.92
C MET A 120 24.36 -4.62 2.18
N THR A 121 23.73 -3.44 2.14
CA THR A 121 24.23 -2.29 1.39
C THR A 121 25.17 -1.41 2.21
N TYR A 122 24.88 -1.21 3.49
CA TYR A 122 25.55 -0.25 4.38
C TYR A 122 26.16 -0.88 5.63
N GLY A 123 25.78 -2.11 5.96
CA GLY A 123 26.20 -2.82 7.16
C GLY A 123 27.62 -3.37 7.03
N LEU A 124 28.59 -2.54 7.40
CA LEU A 124 29.94 -2.92 7.83
C LEU A 124 30.73 -3.73 6.77
N SER A 125 31.34 -2.97 5.87
CA SER A 125 32.20 -3.43 4.77
C SER A 125 33.25 -4.52 5.09
N PRO A 126 33.76 -4.72 6.33
CA PRO A 126 34.70 -5.82 6.58
C PRO A 126 34.01 -7.19 6.75
N LEU A 127 32.91 -7.27 7.52
CA LEU A 127 32.26 -8.56 7.83
C LEU A 127 31.55 -9.15 6.60
N LEU A 128 30.89 -8.31 5.81
CA LEU A 128 30.23 -8.74 4.59
C LEU A 128 31.24 -9.24 3.55
N LEU A 129 32.38 -8.56 3.39
CA LEU A 129 33.48 -9.04 2.53
C LEU A 129 34.02 -10.39 3.01
N VAL A 130 34.24 -10.56 4.32
CA VAL A 130 34.69 -11.84 4.89
C VAL A 130 33.68 -12.96 4.65
N VAL A 131 32.38 -12.70 4.80
CA VAL A 131 31.31 -13.68 4.54
C VAL A 131 31.21 -14.04 3.06
N LEU A 132 31.36 -13.06 2.17
CA LEU A 132 31.35 -13.30 0.71
C LEU A 132 32.56 -14.12 0.24
N VAL A 133 33.74 -13.89 0.83
CA VAL A 133 34.98 -14.59 0.46
C VAL A 133 35.10 -15.99 1.10
N SER A 134 34.46 -16.22 2.25
CA SER A 134 34.55 -17.48 3.01
C SER A 134 33.54 -18.58 2.58
N GLY A 135 32.86 -18.42 1.45
CA GLY A 135 31.83 -19.37 1.01
C GLY A 135 30.46 -19.21 1.71
N GLY A 136 30.37 -18.34 2.72
CA GLY A 136 29.12 -17.95 3.39
C GLY A 136 28.17 -17.11 2.52
N ALA A 137 28.62 -16.65 1.34
CA ALA A 137 27.82 -15.93 0.36
C ALA A 137 26.52 -16.67 0.01
N THR A 138 26.58 -18.00 -0.12
CA THR A 138 25.41 -18.83 -0.45
C THR A 138 24.36 -18.75 0.65
N GLY A 139 24.75 -18.87 1.92
CA GLY A 139 23.83 -18.78 3.07
C GLY A 139 23.12 -17.43 3.15
N VAL A 140 23.84 -16.33 2.90
CA VAL A 140 23.26 -14.97 2.90
C VAL A 140 22.23 -14.81 1.79
N LEU A 141 22.49 -15.33 0.59
CA LEU A 141 21.53 -15.31 -0.51
C LEU A 141 20.29 -16.16 -0.23
N TRP A 142 20.46 -17.34 0.38
CA TRP A 142 19.35 -18.18 0.81
C TRP A 142 18.49 -17.49 1.88
N LEU A 143 19.11 -16.84 2.87
CA LEU A 143 18.39 -16.07 3.88
C LEU A 143 17.57 -14.93 3.25
N GLY A 144 18.16 -14.17 2.33
CA GLY A 144 17.45 -13.15 1.57
C GLY A 144 16.30 -13.73 0.74
N GLY A 145 16.52 -14.87 0.09
CA GLY A 145 15.49 -15.58 -0.68
C GLY A 145 14.34 -16.12 0.18
N ILE A 146 14.63 -16.65 1.37
CA ILE A 146 13.62 -17.11 2.33
C ILE A 146 12.80 -15.93 2.83
N LEU A 147 13.45 -14.82 3.21
CA LEU A 147 12.75 -13.60 3.64
C LEU A 147 11.85 -13.05 2.52
N LEU A 148 12.33 -13.08 1.28
CA LEU A 148 11.52 -12.71 0.11
C LEU A 148 10.34 -13.67 -0.11
N ALA A 149 10.53 -14.98 0.05
CA ALA A 149 9.43 -15.93 -0.05
C ALA A 149 8.36 -15.68 1.02
N LEU A 150 8.77 -15.40 2.26
CA LEU A 150 7.87 -15.08 3.37
C LEU A 150 7.07 -13.78 3.11
N THR A 151 7.72 -12.74 2.59
CA THR A 151 7.02 -11.50 2.21
C THR A 151 6.00 -11.76 1.11
N LEU A 152 6.37 -12.51 0.08
CA LEU A 152 5.48 -12.85 -1.03
C LEU A 152 4.27 -13.65 -0.56
N VAL A 153 4.46 -14.67 0.28
CA VAL A 153 3.35 -15.44 0.87
C VAL A 153 2.42 -14.54 1.67
N GLY A 154 2.96 -13.63 2.49
CA GLY A 154 2.15 -12.70 3.26
C GLY A 154 1.36 -11.72 2.38
N VAL A 155 2.00 -11.18 1.34
CA VAL A 155 1.35 -10.30 0.37
C VAL A 155 0.26 -11.03 -0.40
N ILE A 156 0.52 -12.24 -0.90
CA ILE A 156 -0.47 -13.07 -1.61
C ILE A 156 -1.66 -13.36 -0.70
N THR A 157 -1.40 -13.73 0.55
CA THR A 157 -2.46 -14.01 1.54
C THR A 157 -3.35 -12.78 1.76
N LEU A 158 -2.76 -11.59 1.90
CA LEU A 158 -3.53 -10.35 2.00
C LEU A 158 -4.29 -10.04 0.72
N LEU A 159 -3.68 -10.16 -0.46
CA LEU A 159 -4.37 -9.92 -1.73
C LEU A 159 -5.58 -10.85 -1.91
N VAL A 160 -5.44 -12.12 -1.53
CA VAL A 160 -6.55 -13.07 -1.52
C VAL A 160 -7.66 -12.62 -0.56
N PHE A 161 -7.32 -12.17 0.64
CA PHE A 161 -8.33 -11.64 1.58
C PHE A 161 -9.00 -10.38 1.07
N LEU A 162 -8.24 -9.43 0.54
CA LEU A 162 -8.75 -8.15 0.01
C LEU A 162 -9.65 -8.37 -1.22
N GLY A 163 -9.37 -9.43 -2.01
CA GLY A 163 -10.17 -9.84 -3.16
C GLY A 163 -11.43 -10.67 -2.84
N ARG A 164 -11.58 -11.23 -1.63
CA ARG A 164 -12.71 -12.12 -1.27
C ARG A 164 -14.04 -11.41 -1.07
N ARG A 165 -15.14 -12.18 -1.17
CA ARG A 165 -16.45 -11.92 -0.54
C ARG A 165 -16.40 -11.01 0.69
N GLY A 166 -17.05 -9.85 0.73
CA GLY A 166 -17.46 -9.30 2.02
C GLY A 166 -18.47 -10.22 2.69
N GLU A 167 -18.49 -10.28 4.01
CA GLU A 167 -19.51 -10.98 4.77
C GLU A 167 -20.88 -10.31 4.55
N GLN A 168 -21.89 -11.06 4.10
CA GLN A 168 -23.16 -10.45 3.67
C GLN A 168 -24.02 -10.00 4.85
N THR A 169 -23.86 -10.66 6.00
CA THR A 169 -24.56 -10.36 7.24
C THR A 169 -23.87 -9.22 8.00
N GLU A 170 -24.61 -8.64 8.95
CA GLU A 170 -24.01 -7.76 9.94
C GLU A 170 -22.92 -8.53 10.71
N ASN A 171 -21.76 -7.88 10.87
CA ASN A 171 -20.68 -8.42 11.68
C ASN A 171 -20.29 -7.40 12.75
N LYS A 172 -19.37 -7.77 13.64
CA LYS A 172 -18.94 -6.91 14.76
C LYS A 172 -18.37 -5.54 14.36
N TYR A 173 -18.11 -5.31 13.08
CA TYR A 173 -17.57 -4.07 12.53
C TYR A 173 -18.63 -3.20 11.82
N GLY A 174 -19.88 -3.64 11.77
CA GLY A 174 -21.02 -2.91 11.23
C GLY A 174 -21.80 -3.68 10.15
N LEU A 175 -22.88 -3.06 9.67
CA LEU A 175 -23.71 -3.60 8.60
C LEU A 175 -22.92 -3.71 7.29
N ASN A 176 -23.35 -4.61 6.41
CA ASN A 176 -22.78 -4.69 5.07
C ASN A 176 -23.05 -3.37 4.35
N PRO A 177 -22.01 -2.65 3.89
CA PRO A 177 -22.23 -1.39 3.20
C PRO A 177 -23.14 -1.54 1.99
N GLU A 178 -23.16 -2.69 1.30
CA GLU A 178 -24.05 -2.91 0.15
C GLU A 178 -25.53 -2.87 0.56
N LEU A 179 -25.88 -3.41 1.73
CA LEU A 179 -27.26 -3.41 2.26
C LEU A 179 -27.67 -2.02 2.75
N ASP A 180 -26.78 -1.29 3.43
CA ASP A 180 -27.06 0.08 3.92
C ASP A 180 -27.55 1.01 2.79
N ALA A 181 -26.94 0.91 1.60
CA ALA A 181 -27.32 1.76 0.47
C ALA A 181 -28.55 1.27 -0.29
N GLU A 182 -28.93 0.00 -0.14
CA GLU A 182 -30.20 -0.50 -0.64
C GLU A 182 -31.35 0.01 0.25
N GLU A 183 -31.18 -0.01 1.57
CA GLU A 183 -32.15 0.55 2.52
C GLU A 183 -32.35 2.06 2.32
N GLU A 184 -31.28 2.86 2.22
CA GLU A 184 -31.39 4.30 1.92
C GLU A 184 -32.10 4.59 0.59
N GLN A 185 -31.89 3.75 -0.44
CA GLN A 185 -32.56 3.92 -1.74
C GLN A 185 -34.05 3.64 -1.65
N VAL A 186 -34.44 2.59 -0.91
CA VAL A 186 -35.85 2.25 -0.71
C VAL A 186 -36.54 3.35 0.09
N GLU A 187 -35.93 3.82 1.17
CA GLU A 187 -36.49 4.88 2.01
C GLU A 187 -36.63 6.21 1.25
N HIS A 188 -35.61 6.59 0.46
CA HIS A 188 -35.68 7.75 -0.42
C HIS A 188 -36.76 7.60 -1.50
N SER A 189 -36.95 6.40 -2.06
CA SER A 189 -38.02 6.14 -3.04
C SER A 189 -39.41 6.25 -2.42
N PHE A 190 -39.57 5.91 -1.15
CA PHE A 190 -40.83 6.05 -0.41
C PHE A 190 -41.10 7.52 -0.05
N SER A 191 -40.07 8.30 0.27
CA SER A 191 -40.21 9.74 0.61
C SER A 191 -40.60 10.64 -0.58
N LEU A 192 -40.46 10.15 -1.82
CA LEU A 192 -40.78 10.89 -3.04
C LEU A 192 -42.16 10.56 -3.64
N ASN A 193 -42.90 9.62 -3.04
CA ASN A 193 -44.29 9.27 -3.39
C ASN A 193 -45.26 9.81 -2.34
#